data_AF-A0A7X8RLG7-F1
#
_entry.id   AF-A0A7X8RLG7-F1
#
_cell.length_a   1.000
_cell.length_b   1.000
_cell.length_c   1.000
_cell.angle_alpha   90.00
_cell.angle_beta   90.00
_cell.angle_gamma   90.00
#
_symmetry.space_group_name_H-M   'P 1'
#
loop_
_entity.id
_entity.type
_entity.pdbx_description
1 polymer ?
#
loop_
_entity_poly.entity_id
_entity_poly.type
_entity_poly.pdbx_seq_one_letter_code
_entity_poly.pdbx_strand_id
1 'polypeptide(L)'
;MKLFKGDTIKRVNKLIDNAEKRKQKLAEKVDKLKAEYEAMYQMEQDDFNNAIIEGGEPDKKLAKARKEIGEELQETKSQLSMIDGVIQSELVKQREEVEKERREFVAEKGEEFRELFDEINELKLAYLNKIIEYRNKHVAYGNEYVRTFRDVSERVGLRLSDPRDHHKLNFNQGHQVSGYYSPMLYQDEVREVFINRKLPYLTEKNKDAFKK
;
A
#
# COMPACT_ATOMS: atom_id res chain seq x y z
N MET A 1 7.04 13.35 13.13
CA MET A 1 6.10 12.40 12.49
C MET A 1 4.90 12.18 13.40
N LYS A 2 3.72 12.69 13.01
CA LYS A 2 2.46 12.30 13.65
C LYS A 2 2.08 10.97 13.05
N LEU A 3 2.31 9.85 13.76
CA LEU A 3 1.84 8.55 13.30
C LEU A 3 0.35 8.62 12.95
N PHE A 4 0.03 8.42 11.67
CA PHE A 4 -1.31 8.09 11.22
C PHE A 4 -1.89 6.99 12.13
N LYS A 5 -2.93 7.32 12.91
CA LYS A 5 -3.48 6.38 13.91
C LYS A 5 -4.49 5.40 13.33
N GLY A 6 -5.07 5.69 12.17
CA GLY A 6 -6.09 4.84 11.55
C GLY A 6 -7.39 4.82 12.35
N ASP A 7 -7.62 5.78 13.24
CA ASP A 7 -8.62 5.67 14.31
C ASP A 7 -10.04 5.74 13.74
N THR A 8 -10.30 6.52 12.68
CA THR A 8 -11.62 6.57 12.03
C THR A 8 -11.85 5.32 11.20
N ILE A 9 -10.84 4.88 10.45
CA ILE A 9 -10.93 3.64 9.65
C ILE A 9 -11.20 2.43 10.56
N LYS A 10 -10.50 2.32 11.70
CA LYS A 10 -10.77 1.27 12.70
C LYS A 10 -12.18 1.34 13.27
N ARG A 11 -12.68 2.55 13.56
CA ARG A 11 -14.06 2.77 14.04
C ARG A 11 -15.09 2.31 12.99
N VAL A 12 -14.89 2.69 11.73
CA VAL A 12 -15.77 2.30 10.61
C VAL A 12 -15.77 0.78 10.41
N ASN A 13 -14.60 0.14 10.38
CA ASN A 13 -14.51 -1.32 10.25
C ASN A 13 -15.21 -2.04 11.40
N LYS A 14 -14.99 -1.59 12.65
CA LYS A 14 -15.67 -2.15 13.82
C LYS A 14 -17.19 -1.99 13.75
N LEU A 15 -17.68 -0.90 13.18
CA LEU A 15 -19.11 -0.68 12.98
C LEU A 15 -19.68 -1.70 11.99
N ILE A 16 -19.02 -1.90 10.86
CA ILE A 16 -19.40 -2.88 9.83
C ILE A 16 -19.41 -4.29 10.43
N ASP A 17 -18.32 -4.70 11.10
CA ASP A 17 -18.19 -6.01 11.73
C ASP A 17 -19.30 -6.28 12.76
N ASN A 18 -19.60 -5.29 13.60
CA ASN A 18 -20.65 -5.41 14.61
C ASN A 18 -22.03 -5.57 13.98
N ALA A 19 -22.26 -4.87 12.87
CA ALA A 19 -23.52 -4.91 12.18
C ALA A 19 -23.72 -6.23 11.42
N GLU A 20 -22.68 -6.77 10.79
CA GLU A 20 -22.69 -8.12 10.19
C GLU A 20 -22.99 -9.20 11.23
N LYS A 21 -22.31 -9.15 12.38
CA LYS A 21 -22.59 -10.05 13.51
C LYS A 21 -24.04 -9.94 14.00
N ARG A 22 -24.59 -8.73 14.05
CA ARG A 22 -25.99 -8.51 14.45
C ARG A 22 -26.96 -9.04 13.40
N LYS A 23 -26.64 -8.88 12.11
CA LYS A 23 -27.43 -9.40 10.98
C LYS A 23 -27.49 -10.94 11.02
N GLN A 24 -26.35 -11.59 11.24
CA GLN A 24 -26.28 -13.05 11.41
C GLN A 24 -27.12 -13.52 12.59
N LYS A 25 -26.97 -12.92 13.77
CA LYS A 25 -27.77 -13.29 14.96
C LYS A 25 -29.27 -13.14 14.75
N LEU A 26 -29.71 -12.07 14.07
CA LEU A 26 -31.12 -11.86 13.78
C LEU A 26 -31.63 -12.84 12.72
N ALA A 27 -30.83 -13.17 11.71
CA ALA A 27 -31.18 -14.19 10.73
C ALA A 27 -31.36 -15.57 11.40
N GLU A 28 -30.41 -15.98 12.24
CA GLU A 28 -30.52 -17.22 13.03
C GLU A 28 -31.75 -17.21 13.95
N LYS A 29 -32.05 -16.07 14.59
CA LYS A 29 -33.24 -15.93 15.43
C LYS A 29 -34.53 -16.05 14.61
N VAL A 30 -34.58 -15.46 13.42
CA VAL A 30 -35.72 -15.58 12.50
C VAL A 30 -35.95 -17.04 12.13
N ASP A 31 -34.90 -17.80 11.83
CA ASP A 31 -35.06 -19.19 11.43
C ASP A 31 -35.49 -20.09 12.59
N LYS A 32 -34.99 -19.84 13.81
CA LYS A 32 -35.49 -20.51 15.03
C LYS A 32 -36.96 -20.21 15.31
N LEU A 33 -37.35 -18.93 15.29
CA LEU A 33 -38.74 -18.53 15.55
C LEU A 33 -39.70 -19.06 14.49
N LYS A 34 -39.27 -19.18 13.22
CA LYS A 34 -40.09 -19.85 12.18
C LYS A 34 -40.31 -21.33 12.51
N ALA A 35 -39.26 -22.06 12.87
CA ALA A 35 -39.37 -23.47 13.22
C ALA A 35 -40.25 -23.67 14.48
N GLU A 36 -40.09 -22.82 15.49
CA GLU A 36 -40.93 -22.83 16.70
C GLU A 36 -42.39 -22.50 16.39
N TYR A 37 -42.65 -21.53 15.51
CA TYR A 37 -44.00 -21.18 15.07
C TYR A 37 -44.68 -22.35 14.34
N GLU A 38 -43.95 -23.03 13.45
CA GLU A 38 -44.44 -24.22 12.74
C GLU A 38 -44.69 -25.39 13.69
N ALA A 39 -43.80 -25.63 14.66
CA ALA A 39 -44.00 -26.66 15.67
C ALA A 39 -45.22 -26.37 16.56
N MET A 40 -45.40 -25.11 17.00
CA MET A 40 -46.58 -24.68 17.74
C MET A 40 -47.87 -24.82 16.94
N TYR A 41 -47.82 -24.52 15.64
CA TYR A 41 -48.95 -24.72 14.74
C TYR A 41 -49.37 -26.19 14.68
N GLN A 42 -48.40 -27.12 14.56
CA GLN A 42 -48.70 -28.56 14.58
C GLN A 42 -49.26 -29.01 15.92
N MET A 43 -48.67 -28.58 17.04
CA MET A 43 -49.19 -28.91 18.38
C MET A 43 -50.62 -28.41 18.60
N GLU A 44 -50.94 -27.20 18.11
CA GLU A 44 -52.31 -26.65 18.19
C GLU A 44 -53.29 -27.45 17.30
N GLN A 45 -52.86 -27.92 16.12
CA GLN A 45 -53.68 -28.78 15.27
C GLN A 45 -53.93 -30.16 15.90
N ASP A 46 -52.90 -30.76 16.47
CA ASP A 46 -53.00 -32.06 17.15
C ASP A 46 -53.92 -31.96 18.38
N ASP A 47 -53.77 -30.90 19.18
CA ASP A 47 -54.64 -30.62 20.32
C ASP A 47 -56.10 -30.40 19.89
N PHE A 48 -56.33 -29.64 18.83
CA PHE A 48 -57.66 -29.44 18.26
C PHE A 48 -58.30 -30.76 17.78
N ASN A 49 -57.52 -31.61 17.08
CA ASN A 49 -57.98 -32.91 16.63
C ASN A 49 -58.30 -33.85 17.80
N ASN A 50 -57.47 -33.86 18.85
CA ASN A 50 -57.70 -34.66 20.05
C ASN A 50 -58.94 -34.17 20.81
N ALA A 51 -59.13 -32.85 20.95
CA ALA A 51 -60.32 -32.28 21.57
C ALA A 51 -61.62 -32.70 20.85
N ILE A 52 -61.59 -32.82 19.52
CA ILE A 52 -62.73 -33.35 18.74
C ILE A 52 -63.00 -34.82 19.06
N ILE A 53 -61.95 -35.66 19.15
CA ILE A 53 -62.08 -37.10 19.40
C ILE A 53 -62.56 -37.38 20.82
N GLU A 54 -62.02 -36.67 21.81
CA GLU A 54 -62.28 -36.88 23.23
C GLU A 54 -63.50 -36.09 23.75
N GLY A 55 -64.09 -35.22 22.92
CA GLY A 55 -65.25 -34.40 23.27
C GLY A 55 -64.94 -33.26 24.25
N GLY A 56 -63.71 -32.73 24.20
CA GLY A 56 -63.21 -31.64 25.05
C GLY A 56 -63.13 -30.27 24.35
N GLU A 57 -62.63 -29.26 25.06
CA GLU A 57 -62.27 -27.95 24.48
C GLU A 57 -60.77 -27.88 24.15
N PRO A 58 -60.37 -27.26 23.02
CA PRO A 58 -58.97 -27.02 22.67
C PRO A 58 -58.25 -26.09 23.67
N ASP A 59 -56.94 -26.29 23.86
CA ASP A 59 -56.11 -25.47 24.73
C ASP A 59 -55.83 -24.08 24.13
N LYS A 60 -56.54 -23.08 24.65
CA LYS A 60 -56.37 -21.66 24.29
C LYS A 60 -54.97 -21.12 24.61
N LYS A 61 -54.18 -21.78 25.46
CA LYS A 61 -52.79 -21.38 25.75
C LYS A 61 -51.86 -21.62 24.57
N LEU A 62 -52.07 -22.68 23.80
CA LEU A 62 -51.27 -22.98 22.60
C LEU A 62 -51.45 -21.91 21.53
N ALA A 63 -52.71 -21.53 21.25
CA ALA A 63 -53.03 -20.44 20.32
C ALA A 63 -52.42 -19.09 20.77
N LYS A 64 -52.44 -18.80 22.08
CA LYS A 64 -51.83 -17.60 22.63
C LYS A 64 -50.30 -17.60 22.47
N ALA A 65 -49.64 -18.71 22.80
CA ALA A 65 -48.20 -18.83 22.68
C ALA A 65 -47.73 -18.78 21.21
N ARG A 66 -48.48 -19.38 20.28
CA ARG A 66 -48.22 -19.25 18.84
C ARG A 66 -48.31 -17.80 18.38
N LYS A 67 -49.29 -17.05 18.89
CA LYS A 67 -49.44 -15.62 18.58
C LYS A 67 -48.24 -14.80 19.08
N GLU A 68 -47.79 -15.05 20.31
CA GLU A 68 -46.61 -14.40 20.90
C GLU A 68 -45.34 -14.66 20.06
N ILE A 69 -45.11 -15.92 19.63
CA ILE A 69 -43.99 -16.27 18.73
C ILE A 69 -44.12 -15.56 17.37
N GLY A 70 -45.34 -15.46 16.84
CA GLY A 70 -45.60 -14.75 15.57
C GLY A 70 -45.28 -13.26 15.65
N GLU A 71 -45.66 -12.60 16.75
CA GLU A 71 -45.34 -11.20 17.01
C GLU A 71 -43.82 -10.99 17.13
N GLU A 72 -43.11 -11.85 17.87
CA GLU A 72 -41.65 -11.79 18.01
C GLU A 72 -40.92 -12.04 16.67
N LEU A 73 -41.43 -12.96 15.84
CA LEU A 73 -40.90 -13.22 14.50
C LEU A 73 -41.03 -11.99 13.60
N GLN A 74 -42.18 -11.32 13.65
CA GLN A 74 -42.41 -10.11 12.85
C GLN A 74 -41.52 -8.96 13.31
N GLU A 75 -41.34 -8.78 14.62
CA GLU A 75 -40.41 -7.79 15.17
C GLU A 75 -38.98 -8.06 14.73
N THR A 76 -38.53 -9.31 14.85
CA THR A 76 -37.16 -9.71 14.49
C THR A 76 -36.88 -9.51 12.99
N LYS A 77 -37.85 -9.83 12.12
CA LYS A 77 -37.77 -9.55 10.66
C LYS A 77 -37.68 -8.05 10.38
N SER A 78 -38.47 -7.24 11.08
CA SER A 78 -38.44 -5.78 10.96
C SER A 78 -37.06 -5.23 11.34
N GLN A 79 -36.51 -5.64 12.48
CA GLN A 79 -35.17 -5.26 12.91
C GLN A 79 -34.10 -5.66 11.88
N LEU A 80 -34.16 -6.88 11.34
CA LEU A 80 -33.24 -7.34 10.30
C LEU A 80 -33.32 -6.47 9.03
N SER A 81 -34.52 -6.06 8.61
CA SER A 81 -34.72 -5.23 7.43
C SER A 81 -34.19 -3.81 7.57
N MET A 82 -34.16 -3.26 8.79
CA MET A 82 -33.74 -1.89 9.07
C MET A 82 -32.22 -1.75 9.24
N ILE A 83 -31.50 -2.84 9.52
CA ILE A 83 -30.07 -2.80 9.83
C ILE A 83 -29.26 -2.14 8.72
N ASP A 84 -29.49 -2.52 7.46
CA ASP A 84 -28.69 -2.00 6.34
C ASP A 84 -28.87 -0.47 6.21
N GLY A 85 -30.09 0.04 6.46
CA GLY A 85 -30.38 1.48 6.48
C GLY A 85 -29.68 2.21 7.62
N VAL A 86 -29.69 1.64 8.83
CA VAL A 86 -29.00 2.21 10.00
C VAL A 86 -27.49 2.26 9.77
N ILE A 87 -26.89 1.17 9.27
CA ILE A 87 -25.46 1.13 8.93
C ILE A 87 -25.14 2.23 7.92
N GLN A 88 -25.90 2.30 6.83
CA GLN A 88 -25.65 3.27 5.78
C GLN A 88 -25.71 4.71 6.30
N SER A 89 -26.69 5.02 7.16
CA SER A 89 -26.80 6.34 7.79
C SER A 89 -25.58 6.68 8.64
N GLU A 90 -25.00 5.71 9.34
CA GLU A 90 -23.85 5.91 10.21
C GLU A 90 -22.55 6.00 9.40
N LEU A 91 -22.41 5.24 8.32
CA LEU A 91 -21.29 5.35 7.37
C LEU A 91 -21.24 6.72 6.70
N VAL A 92 -22.40 7.29 6.34
CA VAL A 92 -22.47 8.64 5.76
C VAL A 92 -21.91 9.69 6.72
N LYS A 93 -22.18 9.59 8.02
CA LYS A 93 -21.64 10.53 9.03
C LYS A 93 -20.13 10.44 9.13
N GLN A 94 -19.55 9.26 8.94
CA GLN A 94 -18.10 9.04 9.04
C GLN A 94 -17.34 9.44 7.77
N ARG A 95 -18.04 9.70 6.65
CA ARG A 95 -17.44 9.95 5.33
C ARG A 95 -16.45 11.11 5.33
N GLU A 96 -16.81 12.23 5.96
CA GLU A 96 -15.96 13.42 6.01
C GLU A 96 -14.70 13.19 6.86
N GLU A 97 -14.83 12.51 7.99
CA GLU A 97 -13.69 12.15 8.85
C GLU A 97 -12.73 11.21 8.12
N VAL A 98 -13.25 10.20 7.41
CA VAL A 98 -12.43 9.28 6.60
C VAL A 98 -11.71 10.02 5.48
N GLU A 99 -12.38 10.93 4.78
CA GLU A 99 -11.77 11.73 3.71
C GLU A 99 -10.68 12.66 4.25
N LYS A 100 -10.89 13.25 5.43
CA LYS A 100 -9.88 14.06 6.12
C LYS A 100 -8.65 13.21 6.47
N GLU A 101 -8.87 12.05 7.10
CA GLU A 101 -7.80 11.12 7.46
C GLU A 101 -7.03 10.63 6.22
N ARG A 102 -7.72 10.37 5.10
CA ARG A 102 -7.09 10.05 3.80
C ARG A 102 -6.18 11.17 3.31
N ARG A 103 -6.64 12.43 3.37
CA ARG A 103 -5.84 13.59 2.93
C ARG A 103 -4.61 13.79 3.81
N GLU A 104 -4.75 13.64 5.13
CA GLU A 104 -3.64 13.73 6.07
C GLU A 104 -2.58 12.65 5.78
N PHE A 105 -3.00 11.41 5.54
CA PHE A 105 -2.10 10.32 5.15
C PHE A 105 -1.33 10.62 3.86
N VAL A 106 -2.03 11.09 2.82
CA VAL A 106 -1.42 11.44 1.53
C VAL A 106 -0.44 12.61 1.70
N ALA A 107 -0.80 13.61 2.51
CA ALA A 107 0.08 14.74 2.79
C ALA A 107 1.35 14.32 3.53
N GLU A 108 1.23 13.50 4.58
CA GLU A 108 2.36 12.95 5.34
C GLU A 108 3.30 12.14 4.44
N LYS A 109 2.77 11.20 3.66
CA LYS A 109 3.59 10.45 2.70
C LYS A 109 4.18 11.33 1.61
N GLY A 110 3.45 12.35 1.18
CA GLY A 110 3.95 13.36 0.25
C GLY A 110 5.12 14.16 0.81
N GLU A 111 5.21 14.39 2.12
CA GLU A 111 6.40 14.98 2.76
C GLU A 111 7.58 14.01 2.72
N GLU A 112 7.41 12.74 3.09
CA GLU A 112 8.47 11.72 3.01
C GLU A 112 9.04 11.60 1.58
N PHE A 113 8.19 11.62 0.55
CA PHE A 113 8.64 11.58 -0.84
C PHE A 113 9.33 12.88 -1.28
N ARG A 114 8.91 14.04 -0.76
CA ARG A 114 9.56 15.32 -1.05
C ARG A 114 10.96 15.38 -0.46
N GLU A 115 11.13 14.93 0.79
CA GLU A 115 12.43 14.83 1.43
C GLU A 115 13.38 13.96 0.59
N LEU A 116 12.95 12.75 0.18
CA LEU A 116 13.74 11.90 -0.71
C LEU A 116 14.05 12.55 -2.06
N PHE A 117 13.10 13.27 -2.64
CA PHE A 117 13.29 13.96 -3.91
C PHE A 117 14.32 15.08 -3.80
N ASP A 118 14.28 15.85 -2.71
CA ASP A 118 15.22 16.91 -2.41
C ASP A 118 16.63 16.34 -2.18
N GLU A 119 16.76 15.26 -1.40
CA GLU A 119 18.03 14.55 -1.20
C GLU A 119 18.62 14.04 -2.54
N ILE A 120 17.79 13.45 -3.41
CA ILE A 120 18.21 13.01 -4.75
C ILE A 120 18.70 14.20 -5.58
N ASN A 121 18.04 15.35 -5.50
CA ASN A 121 18.45 16.56 -6.22
C ASN A 121 19.77 17.12 -5.69
N GLU A 122 19.95 17.17 -4.37
CA GLU A 122 21.22 17.58 -3.77
C GLU A 122 22.37 16.67 -4.21
N LEU A 123 22.17 15.35 -4.18
CA LEU A 123 23.14 14.38 -4.66
C LEU A 123 23.42 14.55 -6.15
N LYS A 124 22.40 14.80 -6.97
CA LYS A 124 22.55 15.08 -8.40
C LYS A 124 23.39 16.34 -8.63
N LEU A 125 23.14 17.42 -7.89
CA LEU A 125 23.91 18.65 -7.99
C LEU A 125 25.36 18.43 -7.55
N ALA A 126 25.58 17.73 -6.44
CA ALA A 126 26.92 17.38 -5.97
C ALA A 126 27.70 16.56 -7.02
N TYR A 127 27.03 15.56 -7.61
CA TYR A 127 27.58 14.74 -8.68
C TYR A 127 27.95 15.58 -9.92
N LEU A 128 27.06 16.45 -10.40
CA LEU A 128 27.33 17.33 -11.54
C LEU A 128 28.48 18.30 -11.26
N ASN A 129 28.55 18.87 -10.05
CA ASN A 129 29.66 19.72 -9.64
C ASN A 129 31.00 18.96 -9.64
N LYS A 130 31.01 17.67 -9.25
CA LYS A 130 32.21 16.84 -9.32
C LYS A 130 32.64 16.55 -10.76
N ILE A 131 31.71 16.40 -11.70
CA ILE A 131 32.05 16.28 -13.13
C ILE A 131 32.71 17.58 -13.63
N ILE A 132 32.22 18.75 -13.21
CA ILE A 132 32.83 20.04 -13.56
C ILE A 132 34.25 20.12 -12.99
N GLU A 133 34.44 19.80 -11.70
CA GLU A 133 35.74 19.78 -11.04
C GLU A 133 36.71 18.82 -11.76
N TYR A 134 36.23 17.62 -12.10
CA TYR A 134 36.98 16.63 -12.87
C TYR A 134 37.47 17.20 -14.19
N ARG A 135 36.57 17.83 -14.96
CA ARG A 135 36.90 18.41 -16.26
C ARG A 135 37.94 19.52 -16.12
N ASN A 136 37.81 20.39 -15.13
CA ASN A 136 38.76 21.47 -14.89
C ASN A 136 40.16 20.93 -14.55
N LYS A 137 40.24 19.93 -13.67
CA LYS A 137 41.51 19.28 -13.32
C LYS A 137 42.12 18.53 -14.50
N HIS A 138 41.31 17.87 -15.31
CA HIS A 138 41.77 17.15 -16.50
C HIS A 138 42.37 18.09 -17.56
N VAL A 139 41.75 19.25 -17.77
CA VAL A 139 42.29 20.30 -18.65
C VAL A 139 43.63 20.85 -18.11
N ALA A 140 43.71 21.13 -16.80
CA ALA A 140 44.93 21.59 -16.17
C ALA A 140 46.07 20.55 -16.31
N TYR A 141 45.76 19.29 -16.04
CA TYR A 141 46.67 18.16 -16.25
C TYR A 141 47.17 18.10 -17.69
N GLY A 142 46.28 18.19 -18.68
CA GLY A 142 46.67 18.14 -20.09
C GLY A 142 47.65 19.27 -20.47
N ASN A 143 47.41 20.48 -19.98
CA ASN A 143 48.32 21.61 -20.20
C ASN A 143 49.68 21.39 -19.54
N GLU A 144 49.70 20.91 -18.29
CA GLU A 144 50.93 20.63 -17.53
C GLU A 144 51.72 19.48 -18.14
N TYR A 145 51.05 18.41 -18.57
CA TYR A 145 51.65 17.25 -19.21
C TYR A 145 52.35 17.65 -20.51
N VAL A 146 51.66 18.38 -21.39
CA VAL A 146 52.27 18.84 -22.66
C VAL A 146 53.45 19.77 -22.37
N ARG A 147 53.30 20.74 -21.46
CA ARG A 147 54.39 21.66 -21.10
C ARG A 147 55.62 20.94 -20.54
N THR A 148 55.42 19.90 -19.75
CA THR A 148 56.49 19.19 -19.05
C THR A 148 57.20 18.18 -19.95
N PHE A 149 56.43 17.43 -20.74
CA PHE A 149 56.96 16.25 -21.43
C PHE A 149 57.21 16.44 -22.92
N ARG A 150 56.69 17.49 -23.57
CA ARG A 150 56.85 17.67 -25.03
C ARG A 150 58.31 17.73 -25.45
N ASP A 151 59.06 18.71 -24.94
CA ASP A 151 60.44 18.95 -25.34
C ASP A 151 61.35 17.77 -24.96
N VAL A 152 61.10 17.16 -23.80
CA VAL A 152 61.86 15.99 -23.33
C VAL A 152 61.59 14.79 -24.23
N SER A 153 60.31 14.51 -24.53
CA SER A 153 59.91 13.37 -25.39
C SER A 153 60.51 13.49 -26.78
N GLU A 154 60.49 14.69 -27.37
CA GLU A 154 61.11 14.96 -28.67
C GLU A 154 62.63 14.68 -28.63
N ARG A 155 63.34 15.11 -27.58
CA ARG A 155 64.79 14.87 -27.44
C ARG A 155 65.16 13.41 -27.27
N VAL A 156 64.33 12.62 -26.58
CA VAL A 156 64.59 11.19 -26.38
C VAL A 156 63.98 10.31 -27.48
N GLY A 157 63.39 10.91 -28.53
CA GLY A 157 62.80 10.20 -29.66
C GLY A 157 61.50 9.45 -29.33
N LEU A 158 60.81 9.83 -28.25
CA LEU A 158 59.53 9.23 -27.86
C LEU A 158 58.35 10.04 -28.41
N ARG A 159 57.31 9.33 -28.87
CA ARG A 159 56.04 9.96 -29.24
C ARG A 159 55.29 10.41 -27.98
N LEU A 160 54.92 11.68 -27.93
CA LEU A 160 54.08 12.20 -26.86
C LEU A 160 52.66 11.61 -26.97
N SER A 161 52.21 10.94 -25.91
CA SER A 161 50.82 10.48 -25.79
C SER A 161 49.86 11.67 -25.68
N ASP A 162 48.63 11.54 -26.21
CA ASP A 162 47.60 12.57 -26.04
C ASP A 162 47.02 12.52 -24.62
N PRO A 163 47.23 13.56 -23.78
CA PRO A 163 46.70 13.57 -22.42
C PRO A 163 45.17 13.57 -22.36
N ARG A 164 44.48 13.82 -23.48
CA ARG A 164 43.01 13.72 -23.55
C ARG A 164 42.50 12.29 -23.43
N ASP A 165 43.32 11.31 -23.83
CA ASP A 165 42.98 9.89 -23.72
C ASP A 165 43.32 9.33 -22.34
N HIS A 166 44.17 10.02 -21.58
CA HIS A 166 44.44 9.68 -20.19
C HIS A 166 43.22 10.02 -19.34
N HIS A 167 42.83 9.14 -18.41
CA HIS A 167 41.73 9.39 -17.48
C HIS A 167 40.45 9.89 -18.20
N LYS A 168 40.08 9.30 -19.34
CA LYS A 168 38.89 9.72 -20.07
C LYS A 168 37.62 9.18 -19.39
N LEU A 169 36.61 10.04 -19.22
CA LEU A 169 35.24 9.62 -18.88
C LEU A 169 34.45 9.37 -20.18
N ASN A 170 33.75 8.24 -20.25
CA ASN A 170 32.96 7.85 -21.41
C ASN A 170 31.48 8.24 -21.21
N PHE A 171 31.09 9.38 -21.81
CA PHE A 171 29.73 9.94 -21.69
C PHE A 171 28.74 9.38 -22.72
N ASN A 172 29.21 8.83 -23.84
CA ASN A 172 28.37 8.44 -24.98
C ASN A 172 28.00 6.94 -25.00
N GLN A 173 28.02 6.28 -23.85
CA GLN A 173 27.68 4.86 -23.74
C GLN A 173 26.26 4.72 -23.15
N GLY A 174 25.47 3.79 -23.67
CA GLY A 174 24.11 3.51 -23.18
C GLY A 174 24.06 2.49 -22.03
N HIS A 175 25.17 1.83 -21.74
CA HIS A 175 25.31 0.80 -20.71
C HIS A 175 26.73 0.80 -20.15
N GLN A 176 26.89 0.23 -18.96
CA GLN A 176 28.20 0.06 -18.34
C GLN A 176 29.00 -1.07 -19.01
N VAL A 177 30.21 -0.79 -19.48
CA VAL A 177 31.09 -1.81 -20.11
C VAL A 177 32.00 -2.45 -19.05
N SER A 178 32.14 -3.78 -19.07
CA SER A 178 33.01 -4.47 -18.12
C SER A 178 34.49 -4.17 -18.40
N GLY A 179 35.20 -3.59 -17.44
CA GLY A 179 36.66 -3.37 -17.51
C GLY A 179 37.12 -2.07 -16.88
N TYR A 180 36.29 -1.03 -16.90
CA TYR A 180 36.54 0.24 -16.22
C TYR A 180 35.23 0.71 -15.59
N TYR A 181 35.17 0.71 -14.25
CA TYR A 181 34.02 1.27 -13.57
C TYR A 181 34.00 2.79 -13.81
N SER A 182 33.05 3.24 -14.61
CA SER A 182 32.80 4.66 -14.87
C SER A 182 31.94 5.22 -13.75
N PRO A 183 32.24 6.40 -13.19
CA PRO A 183 31.40 7.06 -12.20
C PRO A 183 30.09 7.62 -12.81
N MET A 184 29.83 7.37 -14.09
CA MET A 184 28.65 7.83 -14.81
C MET A 184 27.42 6.98 -14.48
N LEU A 185 26.28 7.65 -14.31
CA LEU A 185 24.98 6.98 -14.24
C LEU A 185 24.49 6.63 -15.65
N TYR A 186 24.35 5.34 -15.94
CA TYR A 186 23.83 4.85 -17.22
C TYR A 186 22.32 4.52 -17.14
N GLN A 187 21.64 4.52 -18.30
CA GLN A 187 20.18 4.32 -18.33
C GLN A 187 19.76 2.91 -17.91
N ASP A 188 20.56 1.89 -18.25
CA ASP A 188 20.37 0.52 -17.78
C ASP A 188 20.46 0.41 -16.27
N GLU A 189 21.44 1.08 -15.64
CA GLU A 189 21.58 1.12 -14.19
C GLU A 189 20.38 1.78 -13.52
N VAL A 190 19.96 2.95 -14.02
CA VAL A 190 18.78 3.65 -13.50
C VAL A 190 17.52 2.79 -13.65
N ARG A 191 17.37 2.10 -14.79
CA ARG A 191 16.24 1.22 -15.04
C ARG A 191 16.23 0.02 -14.09
N GLU A 192 17.37 -0.62 -13.87
CA GLU A 192 17.46 -1.75 -12.94
C GLU A 192 17.21 -1.32 -11.49
N VAL A 193 17.77 -0.19 -11.05
CA VAL A 193 17.54 0.33 -9.70
C VAL A 193 16.07 0.69 -9.51
N PHE A 194 15.46 1.39 -10.47
CA PHE A 194 14.09 1.85 -10.34
C PHE A 194 13.05 0.72 -10.47
N ILE A 195 13.21 -0.16 -11.47
CA ILE A 195 12.24 -1.24 -11.74
C ILE A 195 12.50 -2.46 -10.87
N ASN A 196 13.76 -2.92 -10.82
CA ASN A 196 14.12 -4.18 -10.16
C ASN A 196 14.54 -3.98 -8.70
N ARG A 197 14.62 -2.73 -8.22
CA ARG A 197 14.94 -2.37 -6.82
C ARG A 197 16.26 -2.96 -6.32
N LYS A 198 17.23 -3.13 -7.23
CA LYS A 198 18.54 -3.70 -6.96
C LYS A 198 19.63 -2.94 -7.71
N LEU A 199 20.83 -2.93 -7.16
CA LEU A 199 21.99 -2.45 -7.88
C LEU A 199 22.33 -3.43 -9.02
N PRO A 200 22.73 -2.92 -10.19
CA PRO A 200 23.23 -3.75 -11.28
C PRO A 200 24.44 -4.55 -10.84
N TYR A 201 24.63 -5.73 -11.46
CA TYR A 201 25.71 -6.65 -11.08
C TYR A 201 27.09 -5.97 -11.09
N LEU A 202 27.37 -5.14 -12.10
CA LEU A 202 28.65 -4.44 -12.22
C LEU A 202 28.82 -3.35 -11.14
N THR A 203 27.77 -2.60 -10.83
CA THR A 203 27.73 -1.62 -9.75
C THR A 203 27.95 -2.27 -8.39
N GLU A 204 27.23 -3.36 -8.12
CA GLU A 204 27.33 -4.12 -6.87
C GLU A 204 28.71 -4.76 -6.70
N LYS A 205 29.26 -5.37 -7.76
CA LYS A 205 30.58 -6.02 -7.73
C LYS A 205 31.71 -5.04 -7.44
N ASN A 206 31.60 -3.80 -7.91
CA ASN A 206 32.66 -2.80 -7.80
C ASN A 206 32.46 -1.85 -6.61
N LYS A 207 31.41 -2.03 -5.79
CA LYS A 207 31.04 -1.09 -4.73
C LYS A 207 32.11 -0.82 -3.68
N ASP A 208 32.96 -1.80 -3.39
CA ASP A 208 34.03 -1.66 -2.41
C ASP A 208 35.32 -1.09 -3.00
N ALA A 209 35.46 -1.04 -4.33
CA ALA A 209 36.52 -0.27 -4.97
C ALA A 209 36.37 1.25 -4.74
N PHE A 210 35.20 1.70 -4.28
CA PHE A 210 34.88 3.10 -3.96
C PHE A 210 35.40 3.60 -2.60
N LYS A 211 35.89 2.72 -1.74
CA LYS A 211 36.19 3.04 -0.33
C LYS A 211 37.65 3.44 -0.04
N LYS A 212 38.44 3.80 -1.05
CA LYS A 212 39.84 4.22 -0.88
C LYS A 212 40.02 5.70 -1.21
#